data_AF-A0AAD8FC92-F1
#
_entry.id   AF-A0AAD8FC92-F1
#
_cell.length_a   1.000
_cell.length_b   1.000
_cell.length_c   1.000
_cell.angle_alpha   90.00
_cell.angle_beta   90.00
_cell.angle_gamma   90.00
#
_symmetry.space_group_name_H-M   'P 1'
#
loop_
_entity.id
_entity.type
_entity.pdbx_description
1 polymer ?
#
loop_
_entity_poly.entity_id
_entity_poly.type
_entity_poly.pdbx_seq_one_letter_code
_entity_poly.pdbx_strand_id
1 'polypeptide(L)'
;MFRLHRVRRLYRKLPRLVSVRPKFRRQAIFILRVLAIVLLCLLTLAFVTPARNLVGYFFIPASWFHLSSGQIIQMFYLEEVRYPVELGEKITCEAIQAKIESVDWAKLVATLDNLPAYDDHYFSQLVEHADVYGVSKEDVSLIHMKYAPFKPPMSSAMQRQLRLTYKIFHLAMTTFNVTYFLCEGTMLGSYRHHGVIPWDDDMDLCMNGSDWLRVKQILHCIPDYDVDTRSYMMYKFFSKKNNLLKGDDFLRTPYIDIFFFTENAEYIWALSRIKKHRIVFRKEDIFPLTYRPFEDIIAPVPRKVEHFCTTMYDPTTCVSRDFDHLKDRPLVPFLEYQYTPCDVFKNIYPFVERKNFILQGKNVTIEYKQIGKKVLSNYTVFH
;
A
#
# COMPACT_ATOMS: atom_id res chain seq x y z
N MET A 1 10.20 47.12 -20.85
CA MET A 1 11.15 48.07 -20.22
C MET A 1 10.58 48.98 -19.11
N PHE A 2 9.26 49.11 -18.91
CA PHE A 2 8.68 50.10 -17.97
C PHE A 2 8.51 49.68 -16.49
N ARG A 3 8.79 48.44 -16.08
CA ARG A 3 8.64 47.98 -14.67
C ARG A 3 9.88 48.14 -13.79
N LEU A 4 11.09 48.19 -14.36
CA LEU A 4 12.34 48.36 -13.60
C LEU A 4 12.56 49.77 -13.03
N HIS A 5 11.92 50.78 -13.62
CA HIS A 5 12.07 52.18 -13.18
C HIS A 5 11.29 52.49 -11.89
N ARG A 6 10.15 51.84 -11.63
CA ARG A 6 9.39 52.03 -10.38
C ARG A 6 10.10 51.40 -9.17
N VAL A 7 10.74 50.24 -9.33
CA VAL A 7 11.50 49.57 -8.26
C VAL A 7 12.74 50.39 -7.86
N ARG A 8 13.46 50.96 -8.84
CA ARG A 8 14.61 51.85 -8.56
C ARG A 8 14.22 53.15 -7.84
N ARG A 9 13.01 53.69 -8.06
CA ARG A 9 12.49 54.85 -7.31
C ARG A 9 12.14 54.52 -5.86
N LEU A 10 11.64 53.30 -5.57
CA LEU A 10 11.39 52.86 -4.19
C LEU A 10 12.70 52.74 -3.39
N TYR A 11 13.77 52.19 -3.99
CA TYR A 11 15.08 52.07 -3.34
C TYR A 11 15.74 53.42 -3.01
N ARG A 12 15.44 54.50 -3.75
CA ARG A 12 15.95 55.85 -3.46
C ARG A 12 15.24 56.55 -2.31
N LYS A 13 14.05 56.09 -1.91
CA LYS A 13 13.29 56.65 -0.78
C LYS A 13 13.54 55.91 0.55
N LEU A 14 14.25 54.78 0.53
CA LEU A 14 14.78 54.19 1.76
C LEU A 14 15.87 55.12 2.30
N PRO A 15 15.82 55.54 3.57
CA PRO A 15 16.89 56.34 4.16
C PRO A 15 18.21 55.60 3.96
N ARG A 16 19.18 56.25 3.31
CA ARG A 16 20.55 55.70 3.23
C ARG A 16 21.00 55.50 4.68
N LEU A 17 21.48 54.30 5.02
CA LEU A 17 22.05 53.91 6.33
C LEU A 17 23.21 54.81 6.83
N VAL A 18 23.50 55.90 6.12
CA VAL A 18 24.48 56.95 6.42
C VAL A 18 24.01 57.87 7.56
N SER A 19 22.70 58.01 7.81
CA SER A 19 22.18 58.82 8.93
C SER A 19 22.03 58.08 10.26
N VAL A 20 22.43 56.80 10.33
CA VAL A 20 22.34 55.96 11.52
C VAL A 20 23.64 56.08 12.32
N ARG A 21 23.55 56.41 13.62
CA ARG A 21 24.73 56.54 14.51
C ARG A 21 25.65 55.31 14.35
N PRO A 22 26.99 55.47 14.31
CA PRO A 22 27.95 54.39 14.00
C PRO A 22 27.76 53.10 14.84
N LYS A 23 27.34 53.26 16.10
CA LYS A 23 27.02 52.15 17.02
C LYS A 23 25.84 51.29 16.52
N PHE A 24 24.78 51.91 16.03
CA PHE A 24 23.61 51.22 15.48
C PHE A 24 23.94 50.54 14.15
N ARG A 25 24.81 51.13 13.32
CA ARG A 25 25.28 50.49 12.07
C ARG A 25 26.11 49.22 12.35
N ARG A 26 26.99 49.24 13.36
CA ARG A 26 27.73 48.03 13.78
C ARG A 26 26.81 46.95 14.34
N GLN A 27 25.83 47.32 15.17
CA GLN A 27 24.82 46.40 15.70
C GLN A 27 23.96 45.79 14.58
N ALA A 28 23.50 46.60 13.61
CA ALA A 28 22.75 46.11 12.46
C ALA A 28 23.55 45.13 11.59
N ILE A 29 24.83 45.42 11.31
CA ILE A 29 25.72 44.51 10.58
C ILE A 29 25.93 43.20 11.35
N PHE A 30 26.12 43.27 12.67
CA PHE A 30 26.24 42.09 13.52
C PHE A 30 24.97 41.23 13.48
N ILE A 31 23.80 41.85 13.66
CA ILE A 31 22.50 41.16 13.58
C ILE A 31 22.31 40.51 12.20
N LEU A 32 22.60 41.22 11.11
CA LEU A 32 22.50 40.66 9.76
C LEU A 32 23.44 39.46 9.55
N ARG A 33 24.66 39.49 10.10
CA ARG A 33 25.59 38.36 10.06
C ARG A 33 25.05 37.16 10.84
N VAL A 34 24.53 37.40 12.05
CA VAL A 34 23.91 36.34 12.87
C VAL A 34 22.73 35.73 12.12
N LEU A 35 21.84 36.55 11.56
CA LEU A 35 20.71 36.07 10.76
C LEU A 35 21.14 35.28 9.53
N ALA A 36 22.20 35.72 8.84
CA ALA A 36 22.74 34.98 7.69
C ALA A 36 23.32 33.62 8.08
N ILE A 37 24.03 33.54 9.21
CA ILE A 37 24.56 32.28 9.74
C ILE A 37 23.41 31.35 10.13
N VAL A 38 22.41 31.86 10.86
CA VAL A 38 21.22 31.09 11.24
C VAL A 38 20.51 30.57 9.99
N LEU A 39 20.32 31.41 8.98
CA LEU A 39 19.71 31.00 7.71
C LEU A 39 20.54 29.90 7.01
N LEU A 40 21.87 30.04 6.97
CA LEU A 40 22.74 29.04 6.37
C LEU A 40 22.67 27.69 7.11
N CYS A 41 22.64 27.72 8.45
CA CYS A 41 22.45 26.52 9.27
C CYS A 41 21.11 25.87 8.98
N LEU A 42 20.01 26.65 8.93
CA LEU A 42 18.69 26.14 8.61
C LEU A 42 18.62 25.54 7.20
N LEU A 43 19.24 26.19 6.21
CA LEU A 43 19.32 25.66 4.85
C LEU A 43 20.15 24.37 4.78
N THR A 44 21.23 24.29 5.54
CA THR A 44 22.06 23.08 5.64
C THR A 44 21.24 21.93 6.23
N LEU A 45 20.57 22.16 7.36
CA LEU A 45 19.67 21.18 7.97
C LEU A 45 18.50 20.80 7.05
N ALA A 46 18.03 21.71 6.21
CA ALA A 46 16.90 21.44 5.32
C ALA A 46 17.30 20.71 4.02
N PHE A 47 18.46 21.00 3.43
CA PHE A 47 18.81 20.57 2.06
C PHE A 47 20.00 19.63 1.95
N VAL A 48 20.83 19.49 2.99
CA VAL A 48 21.90 18.49 3.01
C VAL A 48 21.35 17.19 3.58
N THR A 49 21.12 16.18 2.74
CA THR A 49 20.40 14.93 3.11
C THR A 49 20.87 14.30 4.43
N PRO A 50 22.19 14.09 4.68
CA PRO A 50 22.63 13.56 5.97
C PRO A 50 22.24 14.44 7.17
N ALA A 51 22.37 15.77 7.05
CA ALA A 51 22.02 16.71 8.11
C ALA A 51 20.51 16.78 8.34
N ARG A 52 19.72 16.75 7.26
CA ARG A 52 18.25 16.66 7.32
C ARG A 52 17.81 15.39 8.01
N ASN A 53 18.35 14.24 7.63
CA ASN A 53 17.96 12.96 8.21
C ASN A 53 18.31 12.86 9.69
N LEU A 54 19.42 13.48 10.12
CA LEU A 54 19.82 13.55 11.53
C LEU A 54 18.78 14.25 12.41
N VAL A 55 18.17 15.34 11.92
CA VAL A 55 17.17 16.11 12.67
C VAL A 55 15.75 15.63 12.39
N GLY A 56 15.50 15.16 11.17
CA GLY A 56 14.20 14.73 10.68
C GLY A 56 13.84 13.29 11.00
N TYR A 57 14.68 12.54 11.71
CA TYR A 57 14.47 11.12 12.01
C TYR A 57 13.08 10.79 12.58
N PHE A 58 12.52 11.70 13.39
CA PHE A 58 11.21 11.53 14.02
C PHE A 58 10.01 11.99 13.18
N PHE A 59 10.24 12.69 12.07
CA PHE A 59 9.19 13.37 11.31
C PHE A 59 9.19 13.03 9.81
N ILE A 60 10.29 12.47 9.30
CA ILE A 60 10.44 12.07 7.90
C ILE A 60 10.32 10.54 7.85
N PRO A 61 9.48 9.96 6.97
CA PRO A 61 9.42 8.52 6.78
C PRO A 61 10.80 7.94 6.43
N ALA A 62 11.14 6.78 6.99
CA ALA A 62 12.40 6.10 6.71
C ALA A 62 12.59 5.83 5.21
N SER A 63 11.49 5.57 4.49
CA SER A 63 11.45 5.40 3.04
C SER A 63 11.93 6.64 2.28
N TRP A 64 12.05 7.82 2.89
CA TRP A 64 12.48 9.05 2.22
C TRP A 64 13.94 9.42 2.50
N PHE A 65 14.64 8.67 3.37
CA PHE A 65 15.99 9.06 3.79
C PHE A 65 17.00 9.05 2.64
N HIS A 66 16.73 8.27 1.59
CA HIS A 66 17.55 8.24 0.38
C HIS A 66 17.25 9.38 -0.61
N LEU A 67 16.15 10.12 -0.42
CA LEU A 67 15.75 11.22 -1.30
C LEU A 67 16.41 12.53 -0.88
N SER A 68 16.87 13.33 -1.85
CA SER A 68 17.22 14.72 -1.62
C SER A 68 15.98 15.55 -1.27
N SER A 69 16.18 16.67 -0.56
CA SER A 69 15.08 17.58 -0.25
C SER A 69 14.46 18.20 -1.51
N GLY A 70 15.26 18.41 -2.56
CA GLY A 70 14.77 18.83 -3.86
C GLY A 70 13.80 17.82 -4.48
N GLN A 71 14.12 16.52 -4.42
CA GLN A 71 13.22 15.46 -4.89
C GLN A 71 11.91 15.42 -4.10
N ILE A 72 11.98 15.53 -2.76
CA ILE A 72 10.77 15.59 -1.92
C ILE A 72 9.94 16.83 -2.31
N ILE A 73 10.56 17.99 -2.46
CA ILE A 73 9.83 19.21 -2.86
C ILE A 73 9.17 19.01 -4.23
N GLN A 74 9.92 18.47 -5.20
CA GLN A 74 9.44 18.22 -6.55
C GLN A 74 8.23 17.27 -6.54
N MET A 75 8.40 16.03 -6.06
CA MET A 75 7.39 14.97 -6.13
C MET A 75 6.12 15.29 -5.31
N PHE A 76 6.25 16.05 -4.22
CA PHE A 76 5.16 16.25 -3.27
C PHE A 76 4.44 17.57 -3.43
N TYR A 77 5.15 18.63 -3.79
CA TYR A 77 4.65 20.01 -3.72
C TYR A 77 4.64 20.73 -5.07
N LEU A 78 5.55 20.41 -5.99
CA LEU A 78 5.67 21.14 -7.26
C LEU A 78 5.11 20.38 -8.46
N GLU A 79 5.11 19.05 -8.42
CA GLU A 79 4.72 18.24 -9.55
C GLU A 79 3.20 18.05 -9.63
N GLU A 80 2.58 18.78 -10.56
CA GLU A 80 1.23 18.52 -11.04
C GLU A 80 1.27 17.48 -12.15
N VAL A 81 1.12 16.21 -11.79
CA VAL A 81 1.02 15.13 -12.77
C VAL A 81 -0.33 15.26 -13.48
N ARG A 82 -0.29 15.41 -14.81
CA ARG A 82 -1.47 15.43 -15.67
C ARG A 82 -1.39 14.26 -16.62
N TYR A 83 -2.43 13.45 -16.64
CA TYR A 83 -2.58 12.41 -17.63
C TYR A 83 -3.54 12.89 -18.72
N PRO A 84 -3.26 12.57 -20.00
CA PRO A 84 -4.20 12.87 -21.07
C PRO A 84 -5.54 12.20 -20.77
N VAL A 85 -6.63 12.94 -21.04
CA VAL A 85 -8.01 12.43 -20.89
C VAL A 85 -8.45 11.65 -22.12
N GLU A 86 -7.70 11.78 -23.21
CA GLU A 86 -7.89 10.99 -24.42
C GLU A 86 -7.44 9.56 -24.15
N LEU A 87 -8.42 8.67 -24.04
CA LEU A 87 -8.17 7.25 -24.25
C LEU A 87 -7.67 7.11 -25.68
N GLY A 88 -6.68 6.24 -25.90
CA GLY A 88 -6.27 5.84 -27.23
C GLY A 88 -7.42 5.14 -27.97
N GLU A 89 -7.23 3.91 -28.43
CA GLU A 89 -8.34 3.17 -29.00
C GLU A 89 -9.49 3.04 -27.97
N LYS A 90 -10.66 3.59 -28.31
CA LYS A 90 -11.81 3.63 -27.39
C LYS A 90 -12.35 2.22 -27.22
N ILE A 91 -11.98 1.57 -26.12
CA ILE A 91 -12.52 0.25 -25.77
C ILE A 91 -13.96 0.45 -25.29
N THR A 92 -14.92 -0.14 -25.99
CA THR A 92 -16.34 -0.04 -25.61
C THR A 92 -16.71 -1.08 -24.55
N CYS A 93 -17.80 -0.85 -23.81
CA CYS A 93 -18.27 -1.85 -22.85
C CYS A 93 -18.65 -3.16 -23.54
N GLU A 94 -19.17 -3.11 -24.76
CA GLU A 94 -19.50 -4.30 -25.55
C GLU A 94 -18.23 -5.12 -25.85
N ALA A 95 -17.12 -4.47 -26.21
CA ALA A 95 -15.85 -5.15 -26.43
C ALA A 95 -15.28 -5.75 -25.14
N ILE A 96 -15.47 -5.06 -23.99
CA ILE A 96 -15.04 -5.58 -22.69
C ILE A 96 -15.87 -6.79 -22.29
N GLN A 97 -17.18 -6.67 -22.39
CA GLN A 97 -18.13 -7.71 -22.04
C GLN A 97 -17.96 -8.94 -22.93
N ALA A 98 -17.82 -8.78 -24.23
CA ALA A 98 -17.57 -9.91 -25.14
C ALA A 98 -16.30 -10.69 -24.77
N LYS A 99 -15.24 -10.00 -24.34
CA LYS A 99 -14.03 -10.68 -23.84
C LYS A 99 -14.28 -11.40 -22.51
N ILE A 100 -15.01 -10.77 -21.59
CA ILE A 100 -15.33 -11.34 -20.27
C ILE A 100 -16.33 -12.51 -20.38
N GLU A 101 -17.26 -12.49 -21.33
CA GLU A 101 -18.22 -13.57 -21.58
C GLU A 101 -17.55 -14.86 -22.02
N SER A 102 -16.36 -14.77 -22.64
CA SER A 102 -15.54 -15.94 -23.00
C SER A 102 -14.90 -16.64 -21.80
N VAL A 103 -14.98 -16.05 -20.60
CA VAL A 103 -14.40 -16.58 -19.37
C VAL A 103 -15.26 -17.72 -18.84
N ASP A 104 -14.61 -18.84 -18.52
CA ASP A 104 -15.22 -19.91 -17.75
C ASP A 104 -15.43 -19.47 -16.29
N TRP A 105 -16.61 -18.92 -16.02
CA TRP A 105 -17.01 -18.48 -14.68
C TRP A 105 -17.05 -19.61 -13.67
N ALA A 106 -17.46 -20.81 -14.08
CA ALA A 106 -17.51 -21.96 -13.19
C ALA A 106 -16.09 -22.30 -12.71
N LYS A 107 -15.11 -22.32 -13.63
CA LYS A 107 -13.70 -22.50 -13.29
C LYS A 107 -13.15 -21.37 -12.42
N LEU A 108 -13.52 -20.11 -12.69
CA LEU A 108 -13.05 -18.97 -11.90
C LEU A 108 -13.49 -19.08 -10.43
N VAL A 109 -14.70 -19.57 -10.17
CA VAL A 109 -15.27 -19.68 -8.81
C VAL A 109 -15.05 -21.04 -8.15
N ALA A 110 -14.68 -22.09 -8.90
CA ALA A 110 -14.58 -23.47 -8.40
C ALA A 110 -13.68 -23.64 -7.17
N THR A 111 -12.63 -22.82 -7.06
CA THR A 111 -11.67 -22.90 -5.95
C THR A 111 -12.02 -21.96 -4.79
N LEU A 112 -12.99 -21.06 -4.93
CA LEU A 112 -13.34 -20.10 -3.88
C LEU A 112 -13.86 -20.78 -2.61
N ASP A 113 -14.63 -21.85 -2.78
CA ASP A 113 -15.21 -22.58 -1.65
C ASP A 113 -14.16 -23.45 -0.91
N ASN A 114 -12.98 -23.64 -1.50
CA ASN A 114 -11.83 -24.31 -0.86
C ASN A 114 -10.93 -23.32 -0.10
N LEU A 115 -11.12 -22.01 -0.27
CA LEU A 115 -10.34 -21.01 0.45
C LEU A 115 -10.88 -20.86 1.88
N PRO A 116 -9.99 -20.73 2.89
CA PRO A 116 -10.42 -20.69 4.28
C PRO A 116 -11.28 -19.45 4.56
N ALA A 117 -12.43 -19.66 5.18
CA ALA A 117 -13.19 -18.58 5.81
C ALA A 117 -12.88 -18.60 7.30
N TYR A 118 -12.32 -17.51 7.81
CA TYR A 118 -11.96 -17.41 9.22
C TYR A 118 -13.18 -16.90 10.00
N ASP A 119 -14.07 -17.80 10.38
CA ASP A 119 -15.29 -17.54 11.17
C ASP A 119 -15.32 -18.40 12.45
N ASP A 120 -16.41 -18.34 13.21
CA ASP A 120 -16.55 -19.12 14.45
C ASP A 120 -16.54 -20.65 14.19
N HIS A 121 -16.96 -21.09 13.00
CA HIS A 121 -16.87 -22.50 12.61
C HIS A 121 -15.41 -22.92 12.42
N TYR A 122 -14.59 -22.09 11.77
CA TYR A 122 -13.14 -22.30 11.66
C TYR A 122 -12.47 -22.46 13.02
N PHE A 123 -12.76 -21.58 13.99
CA PHE A 123 -12.18 -21.69 15.33
C PHE A 123 -12.66 -22.95 16.06
N SER A 124 -13.91 -23.35 15.86
CA SER A 124 -14.46 -24.60 16.42
C SER A 124 -13.72 -25.83 15.87
N GLN A 125 -13.46 -25.87 14.56
CA GLN A 125 -12.70 -26.97 13.92
C GLN A 125 -11.25 -27.08 14.44
N LEU A 126 -10.59 -25.95 14.74
CA LEU A 126 -9.25 -25.98 15.32
C LEU A 126 -9.23 -26.69 16.68
N VAL A 127 -10.26 -26.45 17.50
CA VAL A 127 -10.41 -27.06 18.83
C VAL A 127 -10.83 -28.52 18.73
N GLU A 128 -11.77 -28.86 17.84
CA GLU A 128 -12.23 -30.24 17.63
C GLU A 128 -11.11 -31.16 17.13
N HIS A 129 -10.12 -30.59 16.43
CA HIS A 129 -8.95 -31.30 15.91
C HIS A 129 -7.66 -30.78 16.55
N ALA A 130 -7.68 -30.58 17.86
CA ALA A 130 -6.53 -30.13 18.64
C ALA A 130 -5.29 -31.04 18.49
N ASP A 131 -5.47 -32.32 18.19
CA ASP A 131 -4.41 -33.29 17.90
C ASP A 131 -3.65 -32.94 16.60
N VAL A 132 -4.34 -32.35 15.62
CA VAL A 132 -3.77 -31.93 14.33
C VAL A 132 -3.17 -30.52 14.42
N TYR A 133 -3.92 -29.57 14.99
CA TYR A 133 -3.57 -28.16 14.96
C TYR A 133 -2.81 -27.68 16.19
N GLY A 134 -2.85 -28.44 17.30
CA GLY A 134 -2.23 -28.05 18.56
C GLY A 134 -2.89 -26.82 19.19
N VAL A 135 -4.20 -26.64 18.97
CA VAL A 135 -4.99 -25.51 19.46
C VAL A 135 -5.96 -25.99 20.53
N SER A 136 -5.87 -25.40 21.73
CA SER A 136 -6.78 -25.66 22.84
C SER A 136 -7.95 -24.67 22.88
N LYS A 137 -8.96 -24.94 23.74
CA LYS A 137 -10.05 -23.99 23.99
C LYS A 137 -9.53 -22.70 24.62
N GLU A 138 -8.49 -22.80 25.44
CA GLU A 138 -7.82 -21.70 26.10
C GLU A 138 -7.15 -20.78 25.08
N ASP A 139 -6.50 -21.34 24.04
CA ASP A 139 -5.87 -20.56 22.96
C ASP A 139 -6.90 -19.75 22.17
N VAL A 140 -8.02 -20.36 21.80
CA VAL A 140 -9.13 -19.66 21.13
C VAL A 140 -9.74 -18.59 22.03
N SER A 141 -9.95 -18.90 23.31
CA SER A 141 -10.42 -17.92 24.30
C SER A 141 -9.47 -16.73 24.43
N LEU A 142 -8.16 -16.97 24.36
CA LEU A 142 -7.15 -15.92 24.39
C LEU A 142 -7.25 -14.99 23.16
N ILE A 143 -7.54 -15.53 21.97
CA ILE A 143 -7.84 -14.72 20.78
C ILE A 143 -9.07 -13.84 21.02
N HIS A 144 -10.14 -14.40 21.57
CA HIS A 144 -11.37 -13.65 21.79
C HIS A 144 -11.23 -12.56 22.86
N MET A 145 -10.41 -12.77 23.89
CA MET A 145 -10.28 -11.83 25.01
C MET A 145 -9.10 -10.86 24.85
N LYS A 146 -7.90 -11.38 24.60
CA LYS A 146 -6.66 -10.60 24.60
C LYS A 146 -6.30 -10.08 23.22
N TYR A 147 -6.50 -10.88 22.18
CA TYR A 147 -6.09 -10.56 20.80
C TYR A 147 -7.29 -10.26 19.88
N ALA A 148 -8.35 -9.66 20.43
CA ALA A 148 -9.56 -9.35 19.67
C ALA A 148 -9.31 -8.55 18.37
N PRO A 149 -8.33 -7.61 18.29
CA PRO A 149 -8.00 -6.92 17.03
C PRO A 149 -7.38 -7.81 15.94
N PHE A 150 -6.93 -9.01 16.28
CA PHE A 150 -6.41 -10.03 15.36
C PHE A 150 -7.50 -11.03 14.93
N LYS A 151 -8.77 -10.73 15.24
CA LYS A 151 -9.90 -11.48 14.71
C LYS A 151 -10.24 -11.03 13.29
N PRO A 152 -10.73 -11.95 12.44
CA PRO A 152 -11.28 -11.62 11.13
C PRO A 152 -12.50 -10.70 11.31
N PRO A 153 -12.57 -9.57 10.63
CA PRO A 153 -13.69 -8.63 10.78
C PRO A 153 -14.82 -8.89 9.82
N MET A 154 -14.50 -9.57 8.71
CA MET A 154 -15.44 -9.91 7.66
C MET A 154 -16.10 -11.24 7.96
N SER A 155 -17.40 -11.34 7.70
CA SER A 155 -18.09 -12.64 7.65
C SER A 155 -17.52 -13.52 6.53
N SER A 156 -17.77 -14.82 6.59
CA SER A 156 -17.35 -15.80 5.57
C SER A 156 -17.82 -15.41 4.16
N ALA A 157 -19.04 -14.88 4.06
CA ALA A 157 -19.59 -14.37 2.80
C ALA A 157 -18.81 -13.14 2.29
N MET A 158 -18.44 -12.21 3.17
CA MET A 158 -17.62 -11.04 2.79
C MET A 158 -16.20 -11.46 2.38
N GLN A 159 -15.55 -12.34 3.13
CA GLN A 159 -14.22 -12.86 2.76
C GLN A 159 -14.25 -13.53 1.38
N ARG A 160 -15.26 -14.37 1.11
CA ARG A 160 -15.47 -15.00 -0.20
C ARG A 160 -15.68 -13.96 -1.30
N GLN A 161 -16.50 -12.95 -1.03
CA GLN A 161 -16.82 -11.90 -2.00
C GLN A 161 -15.62 -11.00 -2.32
N LEU A 162 -14.76 -10.68 -1.34
CA LEU A 162 -13.52 -9.94 -1.55
C LEU A 162 -12.57 -10.71 -2.47
N ARG A 163 -12.39 -12.02 -2.23
CA ARG A 163 -11.58 -12.90 -3.09
C ARG A 163 -12.12 -13.00 -4.51
N LEU A 164 -13.44 -13.16 -4.68
CA LEU A 164 -14.07 -13.14 -6.00
C LEU A 164 -13.83 -11.81 -6.73
N THR A 165 -13.97 -10.69 -6.01
CA THR A 165 -13.71 -9.34 -6.55
C THR A 165 -12.26 -9.24 -7.04
N TYR A 166 -11.29 -9.80 -6.30
CA TYR A 166 -9.88 -9.79 -6.69
C TYR A 166 -9.60 -10.67 -7.91
N LYS A 167 -10.19 -11.86 -7.96
CA LYS A 167 -10.08 -12.74 -9.13
C LYS A 167 -10.57 -12.08 -10.41
N ILE A 168 -11.71 -11.40 -10.34
CA ILE A 168 -12.30 -10.67 -11.46
C ILE A 168 -11.40 -9.50 -11.86
N PHE A 169 -10.89 -8.75 -10.89
CA PHE A 169 -9.91 -7.70 -11.14
C PHE A 169 -8.67 -8.25 -11.86
N HIS A 170 -8.03 -9.29 -11.31
CA HIS A 170 -6.83 -9.90 -11.88
C HIS A 170 -7.05 -10.38 -13.32
N LEU A 171 -8.17 -11.06 -13.55
CA LEU A 171 -8.56 -11.53 -14.88
C LEU A 171 -8.76 -10.38 -15.87
N ALA A 172 -9.42 -9.31 -15.45
CA ALA A 172 -9.60 -8.13 -16.29
C ALA A 172 -8.24 -7.49 -16.63
N MET A 173 -7.38 -7.28 -15.64
CA MET A 173 -6.07 -6.65 -15.87
C MET A 173 -5.19 -7.48 -16.81
N THR A 174 -5.17 -8.81 -16.64
CA THR A 174 -4.44 -9.71 -17.54
C THR A 174 -5.02 -9.73 -18.96
N THR A 175 -6.35 -9.79 -19.10
CA THR A 175 -7.06 -9.78 -20.40
C THR A 175 -6.80 -8.51 -21.21
N PHE A 176 -6.68 -7.37 -20.52
CA PHE A 176 -6.44 -6.08 -21.15
C PHE A 176 -4.99 -5.63 -21.07
N ASN A 177 -4.06 -6.49 -20.65
CA ASN A 177 -2.63 -6.20 -20.54
C ASN A 177 -2.34 -4.91 -19.75
N VAL A 178 -3.01 -4.73 -18.62
CA VAL A 178 -2.77 -3.64 -17.66
C VAL A 178 -1.94 -4.19 -16.51
N THR A 179 -0.79 -3.57 -16.26
CA THR A 179 0.13 -4.03 -15.22
C THR A 179 -0.26 -3.45 -13.86
N TYR A 180 -0.24 -4.31 -12.84
CA TYR A 180 -0.40 -3.93 -11.44
C TYR A 180 0.53 -4.78 -10.57
N PHE A 181 0.68 -4.41 -9.30
CA PHE A 181 1.32 -5.25 -8.30
C PHE A 181 0.63 -5.12 -6.95
N LEU A 182 0.73 -6.16 -6.11
CA LEU A 182 0.26 -6.11 -4.72
C LEU A 182 1.10 -5.09 -3.95
N CYS A 183 0.47 -4.24 -3.15
CA CYS A 183 1.17 -3.33 -2.25
C CYS A 183 0.62 -3.43 -0.82
N GLU A 184 1.19 -2.65 0.09
CA GLU A 184 0.69 -2.48 1.45
C GLU A 184 0.47 -3.81 2.21
N GLY A 185 -0.61 -3.94 2.99
CA GLY A 185 -0.92 -5.13 3.77
C GLY A 185 -1.11 -6.37 2.90
N THR A 186 -1.61 -6.19 1.68
CA THR A 186 -1.82 -7.27 0.70
C THR A 186 -0.51 -7.89 0.20
N MET A 187 0.53 -7.07 -0.03
CA MET A 187 1.87 -7.56 -0.36
C MET A 187 2.49 -8.32 0.82
N LEU A 188 2.35 -7.79 2.03
CA LEU A 188 2.77 -8.49 3.25
C LEU A 188 2.00 -9.81 3.42
N GLY A 189 0.71 -9.83 3.09
CA GLY A 189 -0.13 -11.02 3.08
C GLY A 189 0.39 -12.11 2.14
N SER A 190 0.68 -11.76 0.88
CA SER A 190 1.33 -12.68 -0.06
C SER A 190 2.66 -13.21 0.48
N TYR A 191 3.46 -12.36 1.13
CA TYR A 191 4.74 -12.78 1.72
C TYR A 191 4.57 -13.67 2.97
N ARG A 192 3.66 -13.34 3.88
CA ARG A 192 3.56 -13.96 5.21
C ARG A 192 2.54 -15.09 5.31
N HIS A 193 1.50 -15.07 4.48
CA HIS A 193 0.35 -15.98 4.57
C HIS A 193 0.03 -16.70 3.24
N HIS A 194 0.70 -16.33 2.14
CA HIS A 194 0.26 -16.70 0.77
C HIS A 194 -1.24 -16.39 0.56
N GLY A 195 -1.68 -15.21 1.01
CA GLY A 195 -3.10 -14.79 1.01
C GLY A 195 -3.31 -13.52 1.84
N VAL A 196 -4.56 -13.11 2.00
CA VAL A 196 -4.95 -11.96 2.83
C VAL A 196 -4.52 -12.21 4.27
N ILE A 197 -4.10 -11.14 4.97
CA ILE A 197 -3.86 -11.21 6.41
C ILE A 197 -5.19 -11.56 7.09
N PRO A 198 -5.26 -12.58 7.98
CA PRO A 198 -6.54 -13.07 8.50
C PRO A 198 -7.43 -12.02 9.19
N TRP A 199 -6.83 -10.93 9.65
CA TRP A 199 -7.50 -9.81 10.29
C TRP A 199 -7.47 -8.51 9.46
N ASP A 200 -7.20 -8.57 8.16
CA ASP A 200 -7.46 -7.48 7.21
C ASP A 200 -8.92 -7.49 6.73
N ASP A 201 -9.40 -6.37 6.20
CA ASP A 201 -10.74 -6.22 5.64
C ASP A 201 -10.79 -5.75 4.17
N ASP A 202 -9.64 -5.55 3.54
CA ASP A 202 -9.52 -5.10 2.16
C ASP A 202 -8.34 -5.77 1.42
N MET A 203 -8.11 -5.31 0.18
CA MET A 203 -6.91 -5.64 -0.58
C MET A 203 -6.40 -4.39 -1.29
N ASP A 204 -5.08 -4.22 -1.31
CA ASP A 204 -4.38 -3.05 -1.82
C ASP A 204 -3.56 -3.38 -3.08
N LEU A 205 -3.82 -2.66 -4.17
CA LEU A 205 -3.17 -2.83 -5.45
C LEU A 205 -2.55 -1.52 -5.92
N CYS A 206 -1.40 -1.59 -6.60
CA CYS A 206 -0.73 -0.40 -7.14
C CYS A 206 -0.55 -0.51 -8.66
N MET A 207 -0.82 0.59 -9.37
CA MET A 207 -0.79 0.65 -10.84
C MET A 207 -0.22 1.97 -11.35
N ASN A 208 0.26 1.99 -12.59
CA ASN A 208 0.73 3.23 -13.21
C ASN A 208 -0.46 4.16 -13.46
N GLY A 209 -0.34 5.42 -13.03
CA GLY A 209 -1.38 6.42 -13.17
C GLY A 209 -1.70 6.78 -14.62
N SER A 210 -0.83 6.47 -15.58
CA SER A 210 -1.15 6.60 -17.00
C SER A 210 -2.30 5.69 -17.46
N ASP A 211 -2.55 4.58 -16.77
CA ASP A 211 -3.63 3.64 -17.08
C ASP A 211 -4.96 3.97 -16.38
N TRP A 212 -5.04 5.03 -15.57
CA TRP A 212 -6.19 5.33 -14.70
C TRP A 212 -7.55 5.32 -15.42
N LEU A 213 -7.67 5.98 -16.58
CA LEU A 213 -8.91 6.00 -17.37
C LEU A 213 -9.24 4.65 -17.99
N ARG A 214 -8.22 3.95 -18.48
CA ARG A 214 -8.38 2.62 -19.06
C ARG A 214 -8.88 1.63 -18.00
N VAL A 215 -8.28 1.65 -16.81
CA VAL A 215 -8.72 0.85 -15.65
C VAL A 215 -10.15 1.20 -15.25
N LYS A 216 -10.48 2.50 -15.14
CA LYS A 216 -11.85 2.94 -14.86
C LYS A 216 -12.85 2.34 -15.85
N GLN A 217 -12.57 2.43 -17.14
CA GLN A 217 -13.46 1.91 -18.18
C GLN A 217 -13.60 0.39 -18.12
N ILE A 218 -12.48 -0.34 -18.01
CA ILE A 218 -12.49 -1.80 -17.89
C ILE A 218 -13.37 -2.21 -16.73
N LEU A 219 -13.11 -1.69 -15.53
CA LEU A 219 -13.80 -2.09 -14.31
C LEU A 219 -15.29 -1.70 -14.30
N HIS A 220 -15.64 -0.53 -14.83
CA HIS A 220 -17.04 -0.08 -14.89
C HIS A 220 -17.89 -0.90 -15.87
N CYS A 221 -17.28 -1.46 -16.92
CA CYS A 221 -17.99 -2.28 -17.91
C CYS A 221 -18.16 -3.75 -17.48
N ILE A 222 -17.56 -4.18 -16.36
CA ILE A 222 -17.72 -5.55 -15.84
C ILE A 222 -19.15 -5.73 -15.29
N PRO A 223 -19.92 -6.72 -15.78
CA PRO A 223 -21.28 -6.98 -15.27
C PRO A 223 -21.28 -7.22 -13.76
N ASP A 224 -22.28 -6.69 -13.06
CA ASP A 224 -22.44 -6.77 -11.58
C ASP A 224 -21.36 -6.08 -10.74
N TYR A 225 -20.39 -5.38 -11.32
CA TYR A 225 -19.37 -4.63 -10.59
C TYR A 225 -19.43 -3.14 -10.89
N ASP A 226 -18.83 -2.34 -10.00
CA ASP A 226 -18.56 -0.92 -10.24
C ASP A 226 -17.24 -0.49 -9.59
N VAL A 227 -16.82 0.73 -9.93
CA VAL A 227 -15.62 1.36 -9.39
C VAL A 227 -15.93 2.76 -8.87
N ASP A 228 -15.65 3.01 -7.60
CA ASP A 228 -15.70 4.35 -7.03
C ASP A 228 -14.42 5.12 -7.38
N THR A 229 -14.60 6.20 -8.14
CA THR A 229 -13.53 7.11 -8.54
C THR A 229 -13.64 8.50 -7.89
N ARG A 230 -14.52 8.67 -6.89
CA ARG A 230 -14.71 9.95 -6.17
C ARG A 230 -13.49 10.28 -5.30
N SER A 231 -12.78 9.25 -4.85
CA SER A 231 -11.49 9.40 -4.17
C SER A 231 -10.42 9.84 -5.15
N TYR A 232 -9.84 11.03 -4.93
CA TYR A 232 -8.82 11.59 -5.83
C TYR A 232 -7.60 10.66 -5.92
N MET A 233 -7.40 10.06 -7.11
CA MET A 233 -6.28 9.17 -7.45
C MET A 233 -6.19 7.88 -6.62
N MET A 234 -7.33 7.40 -6.14
CA MET A 234 -7.47 6.08 -5.50
C MET A 234 -8.84 5.54 -5.89
N TYR A 235 -8.90 4.34 -6.47
CA TYR A 235 -10.16 3.71 -6.84
C TYR A 235 -10.54 2.63 -5.86
N LYS A 236 -11.86 2.41 -5.69
CA LYS A 236 -12.38 1.30 -4.92
C LYS A 236 -13.25 0.42 -5.82
N PHE A 237 -12.85 -0.82 -6.05
CA PHE A 237 -13.55 -1.76 -6.93
C PHE A 237 -14.41 -2.73 -6.11
N PHE A 238 -15.69 -2.86 -6.44
CA PHE A 238 -16.65 -3.61 -5.63
C PHE A 238 -17.77 -4.24 -6.47
N SER A 239 -18.43 -5.24 -5.89
CA SER A 239 -19.65 -5.84 -6.46
C SER A 239 -20.87 -4.98 -6.14
N LYS A 240 -21.73 -4.75 -7.13
CA LYS A 240 -23.02 -4.04 -6.97
C LYS A 240 -23.99 -4.80 -6.06
N LYS A 241 -23.79 -6.11 -5.88
CA LYS A 241 -24.57 -6.97 -4.98
C LYS A 241 -24.19 -6.80 -3.51
N ASN A 242 -23.05 -6.16 -3.22
CA ASN A 242 -22.60 -5.92 -1.86
C ASN A 242 -23.49 -4.89 -1.14
N ASN A 243 -23.43 -4.88 0.19
CA ASN A 243 -24.14 -3.88 0.98
C ASN A 243 -23.45 -2.52 0.84
N LEU A 244 -24.25 -1.45 0.83
CA LEU A 244 -23.73 -0.09 0.92
C LEU A 244 -22.86 0.05 2.17
N LEU A 245 -21.72 0.72 2.00
CA LEU A 245 -20.90 1.12 3.12
C LEU A 245 -21.72 2.06 4.00
N LYS A 246 -21.64 1.88 5.32
CA LYS A 246 -22.42 2.70 6.26
C LYS A 246 -22.09 4.18 6.07
N GLY A 247 -23.11 4.99 5.79
CA GLY A 247 -22.97 6.44 5.57
C GLY A 247 -22.55 6.83 4.14
N ASP A 248 -22.44 5.87 3.22
CA ASP A 248 -22.18 6.12 1.80
C ASP A 248 -23.41 5.78 0.95
N ASP A 249 -23.62 6.50 -0.15
CA ASP A 249 -24.74 6.34 -1.09
C ASP A 249 -24.39 5.50 -2.33
N PHE A 250 -23.11 5.15 -2.51
CA PHE A 250 -22.61 4.49 -3.71
C PHE A 250 -21.62 3.37 -3.41
N LEU A 251 -20.61 3.61 -2.57
CA LEU A 251 -19.56 2.66 -2.24
C LEU A 251 -20.16 1.48 -1.47
N ARG A 252 -19.73 0.26 -1.82
CA ARG A 252 -20.20 -0.99 -1.19
C ARG A 252 -19.04 -1.80 -0.66
N THR A 253 -19.25 -2.52 0.43
CA THR A 253 -18.23 -3.32 1.12
C THR A 253 -18.54 -4.83 1.07
N PRO A 254 -17.54 -5.71 0.86
CA PRO A 254 -16.10 -5.41 0.75
C PRO A 254 -15.70 -4.87 -0.63
N TYR A 255 -14.52 -4.26 -0.70
CA TYR A 255 -13.95 -3.68 -1.91
C TYR A 255 -12.42 -3.86 -1.95
N ILE A 256 -11.83 -3.56 -3.10
CA ILE A 256 -10.38 -3.54 -3.33
C ILE A 256 -9.95 -2.10 -3.55
N ASP A 257 -8.87 -1.70 -2.88
CA ASP A 257 -8.24 -0.40 -3.05
C ASP A 257 -7.18 -0.44 -4.16
N ILE A 258 -7.28 0.52 -5.07
CA ILE A 258 -6.40 0.66 -6.22
C ILE A 258 -5.71 2.02 -6.13
N PHE A 259 -4.43 2.01 -5.84
CA PHE A 259 -3.58 3.19 -5.79
C PHE A 259 -2.86 3.39 -7.12
N PHE A 260 -2.75 4.64 -7.53
CA PHE A 260 -1.97 5.00 -8.70
C PHE A 260 -0.64 5.62 -8.31
N PHE A 261 0.42 5.29 -9.05
CA PHE A 261 1.72 5.94 -8.96
C PHE A 261 2.06 6.70 -10.24
N THR A 262 2.93 7.70 -10.14
CA THR A 262 3.67 8.25 -11.28
C THR A 262 5.14 7.88 -11.13
N GLU A 263 5.93 8.16 -12.15
CA GLU A 263 7.34 7.79 -12.16
C GLU A 263 8.21 8.79 -12.92
N ASN A 264 9.51 8.75 -12.61
CA ASN A 264 10.56 9.30 -13.44
C ASN A 264 11.55 8.18 -13.81
N ALA A 265 12.76 8.55 -14.26
CA ALA A 265 13.77 7.57 -14.63
C ALA A 265 14.22 6.65 -13.47
N GLU A 266 14.14 7.12 -12.23
CA GLU A 266 14.72 6.46 -11.05
C GLU A 266 13.68 5.99 -10.02
N TYR A 267 12.56 6.69 -9.87
CA TYR A 267 11.61 6.49 -8.78
C TYR A 267 10.17 6.37 -9.28
N ILE A 268 9.36 5.68 -8.48
CA ILE A 268 7.90 5.74 -8.50
C ILE A 268 7.39 6.38 -7.21
N TRP A 269 6.26 7.10 -7.26
CA TRP A 269 5.59 7.60 -6.06
C TRP A 269 4.07 7.71 -6.24
N ALA A 270 3.34 7.55 -5.15
CA ALA A 270 1.88 7.61 -5.17
C ALA A 270 1.35 8.99 -5.61
N LEU A 271 0.25 8.94 -6.35
CA LEU A 271 -0.54 10.10 -6.74
C LEU A 271 -1.56 10.49 -5.67
N SER A 272 -2.08 9.51 -4.91
CA SER A 272 -2.97 9.79 -3.79
C SER A 272 -2.20 10.48 -2.66
N ARG A 273 -2.74 11.61 -2.18
CA ARG A 273 -2.08 12.40 -1.12
C ARG A 273 -1.88 11.60 0.17
N ILE A 274 -2.79 10.67 0.46
CA ILE A 274 -2.77 9.85 1.68
C ILE A 274 -1.65 8.81 1.60
N LYS A 275 -1.33 8.25 0.43
CA LYS A 275 -0.28 7.23 0.29
C LYS A 275 1.07 7.76 -0.15
N LYS A 276 1.17 9.05 -0.46
CA LYS A 276 2.41 9.75 -0.84
C LYS A 276 3.58 9.47 0.13
N HIS A 277 3.33 9.30 1.43
CA HIS A 277 4.37 8.98 2.42
C HIS A 277 4.72 7.49 2.54
N ARG A 278 3.88 6.59 2.00
CA ARG A 278 4.06 5.13 2.06
C ARG A 278 4.56 4.53 0.75
N ILE A 279 4.16 5.08 -0.39
CA ILE A 279 4.52 4.59 -1.72
C ILE A 279 5.47 5.59 -2.36
N VAL A 280 6.76 5.41 -2.11
CA VAL A 280 7.88 6.07 -2.81
C VAL A 280 9.04 5.09 -2.86
N PHE A 281 9.36 4.61 -4.05
CA PHE A 281 10.32 3.53 -4.22
C PHE A 281 11.22 3.75 -5.43
N ARG A 282 12.42 3.19 -5.39
CA ARG A 282 13.25 3.10 -6.59
C ARG A 282 12.59 2.17 -7.59
N LYS A 283 12.57 2.57 -8.85
CA LYS A 283 11.95 1.82 -9.93
C LYS A 283 12.59 0.43 -10.11
N GLU A 284 13.91 0.34 -9.91
CA GLU A 284 14.68 -0.91 -9.98
C GLU A 284 14.35 -1.93 -8.87
N ASP A 285 13.80 -1.48 -7.74
CA ASP A 285 13.39 -2.36 -6.65
C ASP A 285 11.99 -2.94 -6.89
N ILE A 286 11.20 -2.28 -7.75
CA ILE A 286 9.86 -2.70 -8.16
C ILE A 286 9.90 -3.56 -9.41
N PHE A 287 10.58 -3.11 -10.47
CA PHE A 287 10.49 -3.70 -11.82
C PHE A 287 11.76 -4.43 -12.27
N PRO A 288 11.66 -5.50 -13.11
CA PRO A 288 10.42 -6.13 -13.50
C PRO A 288 9.80 -6.82 -12.28
N LEU A 289 8.49 -6.93 -12.31
CA LEU A 289 7.73 -7.58 -11.26
C LEU A 289 8.15 -9.05 -11.15
N THR A 290 8.05 -9.59 -9.95
CA THR A 290 8.11 -11.04 -9.72
C THR A 290 6.71 -11.52 -9.36
N TYR A 291 6.54 -12.83 -9.19
CA TYR A 291 5.23 -13.40 -8.94
C TYR A 291 5.25 -14.33 -7.73
N ARG A 292 4.21 -14.25 -6.91
CA ARG A 292 4.11 -15.00 -5.66
C ARG A 292 2.69 -15.51 -5.41
N PRO A 293 2.53 -16.59 -4.65
CA PRO A 293 1.21 -17.04 -4.22
C PRO A 293 0.45 -15.96 -3.44
N PHE A 294 -0.80 -15.76 -3.79
CA PHE A 294 -1.75 -14.93 -3.07
C PHE A 294 -3.15 -15.51 -3.26
N GLU A 295 -3.71 -16.06 -2.19
CA GLU A 295 -4.91 -16.92 -2.25
C GLU A 295 -4.63 -18.12 -3.17
N ASP A 296 -5.40 -18.27 -4.24
CA ASP A 296 -5.23 -19.31 -5.26
C ASP A 296 -4.71 -18.75 -6.60
N ILE A 297 -4.20 -17.51 -6.61
CA ILE A 297 -3.60 -16.85 -7.78
C ILE A 297 -2.10 -16.67 -7.56
N ILE A 298 -1.34 -16.74 -8.64
CA ILE A 298 0.06 -16.28 -8.69
C ILE A 298 0.05 -14.80 -9.09
N ALA A 299 0.22 -13.93 -8.09
CA ALA A 299 0.00 -12.49 -8.22
C ALA A 299 1.32 -11.73 -8.47
N PRO A 300 1.29 -10.64 -9.24
CA PRO A 300 2.45 -9.78 -9.45
C PRO A 300 2.80 -9.00 -8.16
N VAL A 301 4.08 -8.99 -7.81
CA VAL A 301 4.64 -8.28 -6.66
C VAL A 301 5.92 -7.55 -7.07
N PRO A 302 6.40 -6.55 -6.28
CA PRO A 302 7.69 -5.92 -6.51
C PRO A 302 8.86 -6.92 -6.60
N ARG A 303 9.88 -6.61 -7.42
CA ARG A 303 11.10 -7.42 -7.58
C ARG A 303 11.74 -7.78 -6.23
N LYS A 304 11.88 -6.78 -5.34
CA LYS A 304 12.49 -6.94 -4.02
C LYS A 304 11.46 -7.02 -2.90
N VAL A 305 10.40 -7.81 -3.08
CA VAL A 305 9.31 -7.97 -2.10
C VAL A 305 9.80 -8.30 -0.68
N GLU A 306 10.78 -9.18 -0.51
CA GLU A 306 11.35 -9.51 0.81
C GLU A 306 11.98 -8.27 1.48
N HIS A 307 12.72 -7.47 0.73
CA HIS A 307 13.29 -6.22 1.23
C HIS A 307 12.20 -5.24 1.68
N PHE A 308 11.14 -5.09 0.89
CA PHE A 308 10.01 -4.22 1.27
C PHE A 308 9.30 -4.72 2.52
N CYS A 309 9.00 -6.02 2.61
CA CYS A 309 8.33 -6.58 3.77
C CYS A 309 9.18 -6.43 5.05
N THR A 310 10.49 -6.67 4.96
CA THR A 310 11.43 -6.55 6.09
C THR A 310 11.69 -5.12 6.54
N THR A 311 11.72 -4.16 5.62
CA THR A 311 12.01 -2.75 5.95
C THR A 311 10.78 -1.95 6.37
N MET A 312 9.59 -2.29 5.86
CA MET A 312 8.37 -1.50 6.11
C MET A 312 7.49 -2.05 7.23
N TYR A 313 7.50 -3.36 7.50
CA TYR A 313 6.55 -3.97 8.45
C TYR A 313 7.18 -4.80 9.58
N ASP A 314 8.35 -5.42 9.36
CA ASP A 314 8.84 -6.59 10.12
C ASP A 314 7.89 -7.80 10.01
N PRO A 315 8.17 -8.77 9.11
CA PRO A 315 7.32 -9.94 8.90
C PRO A 315 7.17 -10.85 10.12
N THR A 316 8.04 -10.72 11.14
CA THR A 316 7.99 -11.51 12.37
C THR A 316 7.08 -10.92 13.44
N THR A 317 6.72 -9.64 13.29
CA THR A 317 5.80 -8.93 14.17
C THR A 317 4.42 -8.82 13.51
N CYS A 318 3.39 -9.25 14.24
CA CYS A 318 2.01 -9.15 13.82
C CYS A 318 1.41 -7.88 14.44
N VAL A 319 0.86 -7.04 13.57
CA VAL A 319 0.30 -5.74 13.94
C VAL A 319 -1.20 -5.78 13.67
N SER A 320 -2.00 -5.28 14.61
CA SER A 320 -3.42 -5.03 14.37
C SER A 320 -3.59 -3.99 13.26
N ARG A 321 -4.69 -4.05 12.53
CA ARG A 321 -4.95 -3.12 11.42
C ARG A 321 -4.90 -1.64 11.84
N ASP A 322 -4.41 -0.80 10.93
CA ASP A 322 -4.45 0.66 11.05
C ASP A 322 -5.72 1.28 10.46
N PHE A 323 -6.46 0.50 9.65
CA PHE A 323 -7.77 0.85 9.11
C PHE A 323 -8.78 -0.28 9.35
N ASP A 324 -10.00 0.07 9.78
CA ASP A 324 -11.14 -0.84 9.94
C ASP A 324 -12.34 -0.26 9.18
N HIS A 325 -12.42 -0.59 7.89
CA HIS A 325 -13.39 -0.05 6.94
C HIS A 325 -14.84 -0.41 7.30
N LEU A 326 -15.05 -1.36 8.22
CA LEU A 326 -16.38 -1.77 8.68
C LEU A 326 -16.90 -0.93 9.86
N LYS A 327 -16.05 -0.08 10.45
CA LYS A 327 -16.41 0.79 11.58
C LYS A 327 -16.71 2.22 11.15
N ASP A 328 -17.48 2.93 11.98
CA ASP A 328 -17.79 4.37 11.79
C ASP A 328 -16.53 5.25 11.77
N ARG A 329 -15.52 4.86 12.54
CA ARG A 329 -14.20 5.48 12.54
C ARG A 329 -13.21 4.48 11.92
N PRO A 330 -12.90 4.59 10.62
CA PRO A 330 -12.06 3.61 9.96
C PRO A 330 -10.59 3.73 10.37
N LEU A 331 -10.05 4.94 10.52
CA LEU A 331 -8.67 5.10 10.97
C LEU A 331 -8.53 4.76 12.46
N VAL A 332 -7.74 3.73 12.75
CA VAL A 332 -7.37 3.34 14.11
C VAL A 332 -6.24 4.28 14.59
N PRO A 333 -6.34 4.89 15.78
CA PRO A 333 -5.23 5.67 16.34
C PRO A 333 -3.99 4.81 16.59
N PHE A 334 -2.80 5.34 16.30
CA PHE A 334 -1.55 4.59 16.48
C PHE A 334 -1.32 4.09 17.91
N LEU A 335 -1.88 4.79 18.92
CA LEU A 335 -1.83 4.40 20.33
C LEU A 335 -2.67 3.15 20.64
N GLU A 336 -3.59 2.79 19.76
CA GLU A 336 -4.46 1.62 19.87
C GLU A 336 -3.91 0.42 19.09
N TYR A 337 -2.78 0.58 18.39
CA TYR A 337 -2.16 -0.53 17.66
C TYR A 337 -1.63 -1.57 18.64
N GLN A 338 -1.95 -2.83 18.37
CA GLN A 338 -1.38 -3.95 19.07
C GLN A 338 -0.26 -4.56 18.24
N TYR A 339 0.89 -4.75 18.89
CA TYR A 339 2.05 -5.43 18.33
C TYR A 339 2.24 -6.72 19.11
N THR A 340 2.38 -7.85 18.41
CA THR A 340 2.53 -9.16 19.03
C THR A 340 3.42 -10.02 18.14
N PRO A 341 4.37 -10.80 18.69
CA PRO A 341 5.14 -11.76 17.90
C PRO A 341 4.21 -12.69 17.11
N CYS A 342 4.44 -12.83 15.81
CA CYS A 342 3.55 -13.63 14.96
C CYS A 342 3.50 -15.12 15.35
N ASP A 343 4.51 -15.63 16.07
CA ASP A 343 4.54 -17.01 16.57
C ASP A 343 3.30 -17.37 17.40
N VAL A 344 2.71 -16.38 18.10
CA VAL A 344 1.47 -16.55 18.88
C VAL A 344 0.32 -17.05 18.00
N PHE A 345 0.30 -16.69 16.71
CA PHE A 345 -0.79 -16.98 15.80
C PHE A 345 -0.52 -18.16 14.86
N LYS A 346 0.67 -18.77 14.90
CA LYS A 346 1.07 -19.82 13.93
C LYS A 346 0.23 -21.09 14.01
N ASN A 347 -0.33 -21.42 15.18
CA ASN A 347 -1.24 -22.56 15.33
C ASN A 347 -2.69 -22.20 14.95
N ILE A 348 -3.00 -20.92 14.80
CA ILE A 348 -4.37 -20.41 14.67
C ILE A 348 -4.66 -19.95 13.25
N TYR A 349 -3.66 -19.42 12.54
CA TYR A 349 -3.78 -19.02 11.14
C TYR A 349 -2.64 -19.60 10.30
N PRO A 350 -2.83 -19.72 8.98
CA PRO A 350 -1.74 -20.10 8.07
C PRO A 350 -0.62 -19.06 8.04
N PHE A 351 0.63 -19.49 8.20
CA PHE A 351 1.84 -18.70 8.00
C PHE A 351 2.80 -19.40 7.04
N VAL A 352 3.65 -18.61 6.39
CA VAL A 352 4.70 -19.10 5.49
C VAL A 352 6.00 -19.30 6.26
N GLU A 353 6.48 -20.53 6.31
CA GLU A 353 7.83 -20.86 6.77
C GLU A 353 8.78 -21.08 5.60
N ARG A 354 9.99 -20.54 5.71
CA ARG A 354 10.99 -20.56 4.63
C ARG A 354 12.15 -21.46 5.00
N LYS A 355 12.53 -22.35 4.10
CA LYS A 355 13.72 -23.18 4.21
C LYS A 355 14.61 -22.97 2.99
N ASN A 356 15.88 -22.68 3.24
CA ASN A 356 16.86 -22.42 2.18
C ASN A 356 17.66 -23.69 1.90
N PHE A 357 17.89 -23.94 0.62
CA PHE A 357 18.60 -25.09 0.09
C PHE A 357 19.55 -24.67 -1.03
N ILE A 358 20.52 -25.51 -1.33
CA ILE A 358 21.34 -25.40 -2.54
C ILE A 358 20.94 -26.54 -3.46
N LEU A 359 20.35 -26.22 -4.61
CA LEU A 359 19.96 -27.19 -5.65
C LEU A 359 20.75 -26.89 -6.91
N GLN A 360 21.56 -27.85 -7.36
CA GLN A 360 22.40 -27.72 -8.57
C GLN A 360 23.26 -26.43 -8.59
N GLY A 361 23.80 -26.05 -7.44
CA GLY A 361 24.63 -24.85 -7.29
C GLY A 361 23.87 -23.53 -7.24
N LYS A 362 22.52 -23.55 -7.23
CA LYS A 362 21.68 -22.36 -7.06
C LYS A 362 21.04 -22.33 -5.68
N ASN A 363 20.93 -21.14 -5.12
CA ASN A 363 20.18 -20.92 -3.88
C ASN A 363 18.68 -21.02 -4.18
N VAL A 364 17.99 -21.86 -3.43
CA VAL A 364 16.55 -22.09 -3.57
C VAL A 364 15.90 -21.94 -2.20
N THR A 365 14.82 -21.21 -2.13
CA THR A 365 13.98 -21.13 -0.93
C THR A 365 12.69 -21.88 -1.19
N ILE A 366 12.37 -22.86 -0.36
CA ILE A 366 11.05 -23.48 -0.34
C ILE A 366 10.24 -22.80 0.77
N GLU A 367 9.08 -22.29 0.38
CA GLU A 367 8.11 -21.64 1.25
C GLU A 367 6.97 -22.62 1.54
N TYR A 368 6.74 -22.93 2.80
CA TYR A 368 5.68 -23.83 3.27
C TYR A 368 4.59 -23.00 3.93
N LYS A 369 3.41 -22.93 3.33
CA LYS A 369 2.22 -22.39 3.99
C LYS A 369 1.72 -23.45 4.96
N GLN A 370 1.69 -23.15 6.25
CA GLN A 370 1.32 -24.12 7.27
C GLN A 370 0.58 -23.48 8.44
N ILE A 371 -0.17 -24.31 9.15
CA ILE A 371 -0.81 -23.98 10.42
C ILE A 371 -0.34 -24.99 11.46
N GLY A 372 0.34 -24.50 12.50
CA GLY A 372 1.11 -25.32 13.42
C GLY A 372 2.07 -26.22 12.65
N LYS A 373 1.91 -27.54 12.77
CA LYS A 373 2.73 -28.55 12.07
C LYS A 373 2.13 -29.00 10.73
N LYS A 374 0.91 -28.60 10.39
CA LYS A 374 0.21 -29.03 9.18
C LYS A 374 0.58 -28.14 8.01
N VAL A 375 1.31 -28.72 7.04
CA VAL A 375 1.59 -28.07 5.75
C VAL A 375 0.34 -28.08 4.89
N LEU A 376 -0.07 -26.90 4.42
CA LEU A 376 -1.23 -26.70 3.55
C LEU A 376 -0.83 -26.65 2.08
N SER A 377 0.28 -25.98 1.78
CA SER A 377 0.86 -25.89 0.44
C SER A 377 2.34 -25.55 0.51
N ASN A 378 3.05 -25.66 -0.62
CA ASN A 378 4.41 -25.18 -0.75
C ASN A 378 4.60 -24.41 -2.06
N TYR A 379 5.63 -23.56 -2.09
CA TYR A 379 6.04 -22.78 -3.24
C TYR A 379 7.56 -22.68 -3.28
N THR A 380 8.17 -22.81 -4.46
CA THR A 380 9.62 -22.78 -4.62
C THR A 380 10.06 -21.47 -5.28
N VAL A 381 10.98 -20.77 -4.64
CA VAL A 381 11.61 -19.53 -5.13
C VAL A 381 13.05 -19.85 -5.52
N PHE A 382 13.40 -19.55 -6.77
CA PHE A 382 14.76 -19.65 -7.29
C PHE A 382 15.41 -18.26 -7.26
N HIS A 383 16.61 -18.16 -6.69
CA HIS A 383 17.38 -16.91 -6.56
C HIS A 383 18.48 -16.78 -7.60
#